data_AF-A0AA89T4C1-F1
#
_entry.id   AF-A0AA89T4C1-F1
#
_cell.length_a   1.000
_cell.length_b   1.000
_cell.length_c   1.000
_cell.angle_alpha   90.00
_cell.angle_beta   90.00
_cell.angle_gamma   90.00
#
_symmetry.space_group_name_H-M   'P 1'
#
loop_
_entity.id
_entity.type
_entity.pdbx_description
1 polymer ?
#
loop_
_entity_poly.entity_id
_entity_poly.type
_entity_poly.pdbx_seq_one_letter_code
_entity_poly.pdbx_strand_id
1 'polypeptide(L)'
;MYISVKPGMDAFLAMGIIKEMLRLGLEDRAFIEQHTAGFADVEAVLESITMEKIERLTEVDRNVMTQLAVIYGERPTATYLGLGMQRYANGGNTIRWIDALVAISGNVGIPGGGANFGNLQVGQCFDIAALALPERIVY
;
A
#
# COMPACT_ATOMS: atom_id res chain seq x y z
N MET A 1 6.53 -6.80 14.66
CA MET A 1 6.56 -7.98 13.76
C MET A 1 7.46 -7.65 12.58
N TYR A 2 8.28 -8.60 12.12
CA TYR A 2 9.08 -8.45 10.90
C TYR A 2 8.59 -9.48 9.88
N ILE A 3 8.39 -9.03 8.63
CA ILE A 3 7.88 -9.86 7.53
C ILE A 3 8.83 -9.69 6.36
N SER A 4 9.44 -10.79 5.92
CA SER A 4 10.28 -10.81 4.73
C SER A 4 9.45 -11.23 3.53
N VAL A 5 8.91 -10.26 2.80
CA VAL A 5 8.23 -10.52 1.53
C VAL A 5 9.26 -10.79 0.42
N LYS A 6 8.95 -11.72 -0.48
CA LYS A 6 9.75 -11.94 -1.69
C LYS A 6 9.89 -10.62 -2.48
N PRO A 7 11.10 -10.23 -2.91
CA PRO A 7 11.32 -8.97 -3.62
C PRO A 7 10.38 -8.78 -4.82
N GLY A 8 9.68 -7.64 -4.86
CA GLY A 8 8.76 -7.28 -5.94
C GLY A 8 7.36 -7.90 -5.82
N MET A 9 7.05 -8.58 -4.72
CA MET A 9 5.75 -9.23 -4.47
C MET A 9 4.87 -8.49 -3.46
N ASP A 10 5.26 -7.27 -3.08
CA ASP A 10 4.57 -6.41 -2.12
C ASP A 10 3.10 -6.15 -2.51
N ALA A 11 2.81 -6.07 -3.82
CA ALA A 11 1.45 -5.91 -4.33
C ALA A 11 0.57 -7.11 -3.93
N PHE A 12 1.09 -8.33 -4.08
CA PHE A 12 0.38 -9.55 -3.71
C PHE A 12 0.21 -9.68 -2.19
N LEU A 13 1.17 -9.17 -1.41
CA LEU A 13 1.02 -9.09 0.05
C LEU A 13 -0.15 -8.16 0.41
N ALA A 14 -0.22 -6.96 -0.18
CA ALA A 14 -1.35 -6.05 0.02
C ALA A 14 -2.69 -6.69 -0.41
N MET A 15 -2.75 -7.36 -1.56
CA MET A 15 -3.93 -8.11 -2.01
C MET A 15 -4.35 -9.19 -1.01
N GLY A 16 -3.40 -9.95 -0.46
CA GLY A 16 -3.67 -10.99 0.52
C GLY A 16 -4.24 -10.44 1.83
N ILE A 17 -3.71 -9.29 2.30
CA ILE A 17 -4.24 -8.59 3.47
C ILE A 17 -5.68 -8.10 3.19
N ILE A 18 -5.94 -7.52 2.02
CA ILE A 18 -7.29 -7.09 1.63
C ILE A 18 -8.26 -8.29 1.60
N LYS A 19 -7.86 -9.42 1.00
CA LYS A 19 -8.71 -10.62 0.98
C LYS A 19 -9.06 -11.11 2.39
N GLU A 20 -8.11 -11.13 3.30
CA GLU A 20 -8.39 -11.49 4.69
C GLU A 20 -9.25 -10.45 5.42
N MET A 21 -9.07 -9.16 5.13
CA MET A 21 -9.89 -8.07 5.65
C MET A 21 -11.35 -8.23 5.23
N LEU A 22 -11.61 -8.45 3.93
CA LEU A 22 -12.96 -8.67 3.40
C LEU A 22 -13.58 -9.96 3.93
N ARG A 23 -12.79 -11.04 4.05
CA ARG A 23 -13.25 -12.32 4.63
C ARG A 23 -13.70 -12.15 6.10
N LEU A 24 -13.06 -11.26 6.84
CA LEU A 24 -13.34 -10.99 8.25
C LEU A 24 -14.36 -9.86 8.47
N GLY A 25 -14.78 -9.15 7.42
CA GLY A 25 -15.68 -8.01 7.54
C GLY A 25 -15.05 -6.80 8.25
N LEU A 26 -13.74 -6.61 8.07
CA LEU A 26 -12.96 -5.55 8.73
C LEU A 26 -12.83 -4.27 7.88
N GLU A 27 -13.34 -4.28 6.65
CA GLU A 27 -13.29 -3.13 5.76
C GLU A 27 -14.19 -1.98 6.25
N ASP A 28 -13.83 -0.75 5.90
CA ASP A 28 -14.70 0.40 6.04
C ASP A 28 -15.64 0.52 4.84
N ARG A 29 -16.77 -0.20 4.89
CA ARG A 29 -17.75 -0.18 3.81
C ARG A 29 -18.27 1.24 3.51
N ALA A 30 -18.48 2.06 4.55
CA ALA A 30 -18.97 3.43 4.36
C ALA A 30 -17.93 4.31 3.64
N PHE A 31 -16.65 4.21 4.01
CA PHE A 31 -15.58 4.92 3.33
C PHE A 31 -15.44 4.47 1.88
N ILE A 32 -15.49 3.16 1.63
CA ILE A 32 -15.42 2.60 0.28
C ILE A 32 -16.53 3.19 -0.61
N GLU A 33 -17.77 3.18 -0.13
CA GLU A 33 -18.93 3.66 -0.89
C GLU A 33 -18.90 5.18 -1.14
N GLN A 34 -18.42 5.97 -0.17
CA GLN A 34 -18.51 7.43 -0.22
C GLN A 34 -17.28 8.10 -0.83
N HIS A 35 -16.11 7.45 -0.76
CA HIS A 35 -14.83 8.11 -1.00
C HIS A 35 -13.91 7.34 -1.96
N THR A 36 -14.37 6.24 -2.55
CA THR A 36 -13.57 5.47 -3.52
C THR A 36 -14.32 5.28 -4.85
N ALA A 37 -13.59 4.83 -5.87
CA ALA A 37 -14.15 4.45 -7.16
C ALA A 37 -13.49 3.16 -7.66
N GLY A 38 -14.24 2.32 -8.36
CA GLY A 38 -13.72 1.09 -8.97
C GLY A 38 -13.51 -0.07 -7.97
N PHE A 39 -14.18 -0.07 -6.81
CA PHE A 39 -14.04 -1.17 -5.84
C PHE A 39 -14.49 -2.53 -6.41
N ALA A 40 -15.52 -2.55 -7.25
CA ALA A 40 -15.94 -3.77 -7.95
C ALA A 40 -14.83 -4.37 -8.84
N ASP A 41 -14.02 -3.52 -9.48
CA ASP A 41 -12.87 -3.99 -10.29
C ASP A 41 -11.78 -4.58 -9.38
N VAL A 42 -11.58 -3.99 -8.19
CA VAL A 42 -10.67 -4.54 -7.17
C VAL A 42 -11.16 -5.92 -6.73
N GLU A 43 -12.44 -6.07 -6.39
CA GLU A 43 -13.03 -7.36 -6.00
C GLU A 43 -12.84 -8.41 -7.10
N ALA A 44 -13.13 -8.08 -8.36
CA ALA A 44 -12.94 -8.98 -9.49
C ALA A 44 -11.49 -9.45 -9.63
N VAL A 45 -10.51 -8.54 -9.45
CA VAL A 45 -9.09 -8.92 -9.49
C VAL A 45 -8.72 -9.79 -8.29
N LEU A 46 -9.21 -9.48 -7.10
CA LEU A 46 -8.96 -10.31 -5.92
C LEU A 46 -9.55 -11.71 -6.09
N GLU A 47 -10.75 -11.86 -6.68
CA GLU A 47 -11.37 -13.14 -6.97
C GLU A 47 -10.59 -13.97 -7.99
N SER A 48 -9.93 -13.32 -8.96
CA SER A 48 -9.13 -14.00 -9.99
C SER A 48 -7.88 -14.73 -9.44
N ILE A 49 -7.49 -14.47 -8.19
CA ILE A 49 -6.30 -15.05 -7.57
C ILE A 49 -6.61 -15.67 -6.19
N THR A 50 -6.16 -16.91 -6.00
CA THR A 50 -6.40 -17.65 -4.75
C THR A 50 -5.41 -17.24 -3.66
N MET A 51 -5.79 -17.44 -2.39
CA MET A 51 -4.89 -17.17 -1.26
C MET A 51 -3.64 -18.05 -1.32
N GLU A 52 -3.77 -19.32 -1.72
CA GLU A 52 -2.64 -20.24 -1.84
C GLU A 52 -1.64 -19.77 -2.90
N LYS A 53 -2.11 -19.12 -3.97
CA LYS A 53 -1.23 -18.51 -4.97
C LYS A 53 -0.51 -17.28 -4.41
N ILE A 54 -1.21 -16.45 -3.64
CA ILE A 54 -0.64 -15.28 -2.98
C ILE A 54 0.45 -15.69 -1.96
N GLU A 55 0.20 -16.70 -1.13
CA GLU A 55 1.20 -17.24 -0.18
C GLU A 55 2.47 -17.70 -0.91
N ARG A 56 2.31 -18.46 -2.00
CA ARG A 56 3.46 -18.91 -2.82
C ARG A 56 4.23 -17.77 -3.48
N LEU A 57 3.54 -16.71 -3.93
CA LEU A 57 4.19 -15.57 -4.59
C LEU A 57 4.95 -14.72 -3.58
N THR A 58 4.33 -14.42 -2.45
CA THR A 58 4.86 -13.54 -1.42
C THR A 58 5.89 -14.22 -0.53
N GLU A 59 5.84 -15.56 -0.42
CA GLU A 59 6.57 -16.36 0.57
C GLU A 59 6.19 -15.97 2.02
N VAL A 60 4.94 -15.52 2.20
CA VAL A 60 4.37 -15.12 3.50
C VAL A 60 3.14 -15.97 3.78
N ASP A 61 3.06 -16.53 5.00
CA ASP A 61 1.93 -17.34 5.42
C ASP A 61 0.64 -16.51 5.56
N ARG A 62 -0.50 -17.11 5.20
CA ARG A 62 -1.82 -16.49 5.34
C ARG A 62 -2.10 -15.96 6.74
N ASN A 63 -1.66 -16.67 7.78
CA ASN A 63 -1.84 -16.23 9.17
C ASN A 63 -1.23 -14.85 9.45
N VAL A 64 -0.09 -14.53 8.80
CA VAL A 64 0.54 -13.21 8.92
C VAL A 64 -0.33 -12.14 8.23
N MET A 65 -0.89 -12.46 7.05
CA MET A 65 -1.81 -11.56 6.35
C MET A 65 -3.09 -11.32 7.14
N THR A 66 -3.63 -12.36 7.79
CA THR A 66 -4.77 -12.24 8.70
C THR A 66 -4.45 -11.32 9.87
N GLN A 67 -3.27 -11.46 10.50
CA GLN A 67 -2.85 -10.55 11.59
C GLN A 67 -2.72 -9.10 11.12
N LEU A 68 -2.13 -8.87 9.94
CA LEU A 68 -2.05 -7.54 9.36
C LEU A 68 -3.45 -6.97 9.04
N ALA A 69 -4.37 -7.79 8.54
CA ALA A 69 -5.75 -7.35 8.27
C ALA A 69 -6.45 -6.87 9.55
N VAL A 70 -6.26 -7.59 10.67
CA VAL A 70 -6.75 -7.17 11.99
C VAL A 70 -6.12 -5.85 12.42
N ILE A 71 -4.79 -5.69 12.32
CA ILE A 71 -4.11 -4.43 12.67
C ILE A 71 -4.64 -3.24 11.87
N TYR A 72 -4.79 -3.38 10.55
CA TYR A 72 -5.36 -2.33 9.71
C TYR A 72 -6.82 -2.03 10.07
N GLY A 73 -7.59 -3.06 10.45
CA GLY A 73 -9.00 -2.94 10.85
C GLY A 73 -9.22 -2.29 12.21
N GLU A 74 -8.28 -2.42 13.16
CA GLU A 74 -8.38 -1.80 14.49
C GLU A 74 -8.36 -0.26 14.43
N ARG A 75 -7.53 0.30 13.54
CA ARG A 75 -7.34 1.75 13.28
C ARG A 75 -6.92 2.57 14.54
N PRO A 76 -6.18 3.68 14.38
CA PRO A 76 -5.55 4.16 13.17
C PRO A 76 -4.24 3.40 12.87
N THR A 77 -3.98 3.14 11.59
CA THR A 77 -2.72 2.58 11.07
C THR A 77 -2.12 3.53 10.04
N ALA A 78 -0.92 4.02 10.33
CA ALA A 78 -0.11 4.80 9.39
C ALA A 78 0.80 3.88 8.57
N THR A 79 0.71 3.97 7.25
CA THR A 79 1.51 3.17 6.31
C THR A 79 2.60 4.04 5.71
N TYR A 80 3.86 3.72 6.00
CA TYR A 80 5.01 4.44 5.44
C TYR A 80 5.61 3.66 4.27
N LEU A 81 5.65 4.31 3.11
CA LEU A 81 6.12 3.72 1.86
C LEU A 81 7.57 4.11 1.61
N GLY A 82 8.46 3.13 1.59
CA GLY A 82 9.87 3.32 1.24
C GLY A 82 10.10 3.53 -0.25
N LEU A 83 11.35 3.81 -0.62
CA LEU A 83 11.74 4.03 -2.03
C LEU A 83 11.85 2.75 -2.86
N GLY A 84 12.05 1.59 -2.23
CA GLY A 84 12.38 0.33 -2.92
C GLY A 84 11.35 -0.06 -3.98
N MET A 85 10.06 0.08 -3.65
CA MET A 85 8.97 -0.28 -4.57
C MET A 85 8.93 0.57 -5.83
N GLN A 86 9.49 1.77 -5.80
CA GLN A 86 9.46 2.71 -6.93
C GLN A 86 10.56 2.44 -7.96
N ARG A 87 11.43 1.46 -7.72
CA ARG A 87 12.64 1.20 -8.53
C ARG A 87 12.59 -0.10 -9.33
N TYR A 88 11.42 -0.74 -9.43
CA TYR A 88 11.18 -1.86 -10.33
C TYR A 88 9.96 -1.61 -11.23
N ALA A 89 9.87 -2.38 -12.32
CA ALA A 89 8.96 -2.13 -13.44
C ALA A 89 7.48 -1.96 -13.04
N ASN A 90 7.01 -2.70 -12.02
CA ASN A 90 5.63 -2.70 -11.55
C ASN A 90 5.38 -1.84 -10.28
N GLY A 91 6.28 -0.90 -9.99
CA GLY A 91 6.24 -0.11 -8.76
C GLY A 91 4.96 0.70 -8.57
N GLY A 92 4.52 1.40 -9.62
CA GLY A 92 3.29 2.19 -9.56
C GLY A 92 2.05 1.35 -9.19
N ASN A 93 1.90 0.17 -9.79
CA ASN A 93 0.78 -0.73 -9.46
C ASN A 93 0.90 -1.32 -8.05
N THR A 94 2.12 -1.57 -7.58
CA THR A 94 2.34 -2.02 -6.20
C THR A 94 1.83 -1.00 -5.21
N ILE A 95 2.20 0.26 -5.42
CA ILE A 95 1.76 1.37 -4.59
C ILE A 95 0.24 1.48 -4.60
N ARG A 96 -0.39 1.40 -5.78
CA ARG A 96 -1.86 1.44 -5.89
C ARG A 96 -2.56 0.37 -5.05
N TRP A 97 -1.99 -0.84 -4.95
CA TRP A 97 -2.52 -1.90 -4.09
C TRP A 97 -2.38 -1.58 -2.61
N ILE A 98 -1.29 -0.94 -2.19
CA ILE A 98 -1.10 -0.54 -0.79
C ILE A 98 -2.02 0.64 -0.46
N ASP A 99 -2.16 1.62 -1.36
CA ASP A 99 -3.11 2.72 -1.19
C ASP A 99 -4.55 2.21 -1.12
N ALA A 100 -4.91 1.21 -1.95
CA ALA A 100 -6.20 0.53 -1.86
C ALA A 100 -6.41 -0.13 -0.50
N LEU A 101 -5.41 -0.83 0.06
CA LEU A 101 -5.49 -1.40 1.41
C LEU A 101 -5.74 -0.31 2.47
N VAL A 102 -5.03 0.83 2.39
CA VAL A 102 -5.21 1.95 3.33
C VAL A 102 -6.61 2.56 3.21
N ALA A 103 -7.15 2.69 1.99
CA ALA A 103 -8.49 3.19 1.74
C ALA A 103 -9.58 2.21 2.21
N ILE A 104 -9.49 0.93 1.82
CA ILE A 104 -10.44 -0.14 2.19
C ILE A 104 -10.49 -0.31 3.71
N SER A 105 -9.37 -0.13 4.40
CA SER A 105 -9.32 -0.20 5.86
C SER A 105 -9.81 1.07 6.57
N GLY A 106 -10.25 2.11 5.85
CA GLY A 106 -10.75 3.35 6.46
C GLY A 106 -9.69 4.17 7.18
N ASN A 107 -8.40 3.98 6.88
CA ASN A 107 -7.30 4.69 7.53
C ASN A 107 -7.00 6.06 6.88
N VAL A 108 -7.68 6.43 5.80
CA VAL A 108 -7.47 7.71 5.12
C VAL A 108 -8.17 8.85 5.87
N GLY A 109 -7.48 9.97 6.06
CA GLY A 109 -8.07 11.20 6.59
C GLY A 109 -8.24 11.25 8.11
N ILE A 110 -7.76 10.24 8.84
CA ILE A 110 -7.81 10.20 10.31
C ILE A 110 -6.43 10.48 10.93
N PRO A 111 -6.36 11.13 12.11
CA PRO A 111 -5.10 11.31 12.84
C PRO A 111 -4.42 9.97 13.14
N GLY A 112 -3.14 9.85 12.78
CA GLY A 112 -2.38 8.60 12.93
C GLY A 112 -2.62 7.56 11.84
N GLY A 113 -3.44 7.86 10.83
CA GLY A 113 -3.70 7.00 9.68
C GLY A 113 -3.03 7.46 8.38
N GLY A 114 -3.32 6.76 7.30
CA GLY A 114 -3.03 7.18 5.93
C GLY A 114 -1.79 6.56 5.31
N ALA A 115 -1.62 6.79 4.01
CA ALA A 115 -0.47 6.37 3.23
C ALA A 115 0.53 7.52 3.12
N ASN A 116 1.78 7.26 3.53
CA ASN A 116 2.82 8.27 3.69
C ASN A 116 3.96 7.98 2.73
N PHE A 117 4.09 8.83 1.70
CA PHE A 117 5.17 8.81 0.71
C PHE A 117 6.36 9.71 1.05
N GLY A 118 6.18 10.58 2.05
CA GLY A 118 7.08 11.69 2.36
C GLY A 118 8.39 11.28 3.01
N ASN A 119 9.25 10.57 2.29
CA ASN A 119 10.67 10.41 2.65
C ASN A 119 11.44 11.72 2.37
N LEU A 120 10.99 12.83 2.94
CA LEU A 120 11.50 14.18 2.68
C LEU A 120 13.00 14.33 2.97
N GLN A 121 13.56 13.45 3.80
CA GLN A 121 15.00 13.39 4.08
C GLN A 121 15.85 13.11 2.83
N VAL A 122 15.33 12.39 1.83
CA VAL A 122 16.09 12.07 0.60
C VAL A 122 16.39 13.33 -0.21
N GLY A 123 15.48 14.30 -0.21
CA GLY A 123 15.69 15.59 -0.87
C GLY A 123 16.71 16.47 -0.15
N GLN A 124 16.99 16.20 1.13
CA GLN A 124 17.95 16.96 1.94
C GLN A 124 19.40 16.46 1.79
N CYS A 125 19.61 15.32 1.13
CA CYS A 125 20.96 14.79 0.85
C CYS A 125 21.67 15.54 -0.29
N PHE A 126 20.97 16.43 -0.99
CA PHE A 126 21.49 17.18 -2.11
C PHE A 126 21.69 18.64 -1.73
N ASP A 127 22.84 19.21 -2.08
CA ASP A 127 23.02 20.67 -2.09
C ASP A 127 22.21 21.23 -3.27
N ILE A 128 20.94 21.53 -3.01
CA ILE A 128 20.02 22.06 -4.02
C ILE A 128 20.54 23.40 -4.58
N ALA A 129 21.24 24.20 -3.78
CA ALA A 129 21.81 25.47 -4.23
C ALA A 129 22.94 25.24 -5.26
N ALA A 130 23.72 24.18 -5.10
CA ALA A 130 24.74 23.79 -6.08
C ALA A 130 24.15 23.14 -7.36
N LEU A 131 22.96 22.54 -7.27
CA LEU A 131 22.30 21.83 -8.39
C LEU A 131 21.31 22.68 -9.18
N ALA A 132 20.85 23.80 -8.62
CA ALA A 132 19.99 24.74 -9.31
C ALA A 132 20.84 25.72 -10.14
N LEU A 133 20.43 25.97 -11.38
CA LEU A 133 20.96 27.11 -12.13
C LEU A 133 20.56 28.40 -11.39
N PRO A 134 21.45 29.41 -11.34
CA PRO A 134 21.15 30.69 -10.68
C PRO A 134 19.93 31.39 -11.30
N GLU A 135 19.62 31.10 -12.57
CA GLU A 135 18.44 31.59 -13.26
C GLU A 135 17.77 30.47 -14.07
N ARG A 136 16.42 30.49 -14.11
CA ARG A 136 15.63 29.55 -14.89
C ARG A 136 15.74 29.92 -16.37
N ILE A 137 16.41 29.11 -17.18
CA ILE A 137 16.46 29.32 -18.63
C ILE A 137 15.06 29.07 -19.19
N VAL A 138 14.41 30.13 -19.67
CA VAL A 138 13.14 30.06 -20.41
C VAL A 138 13.50 30.05 -21.88
N TYR A 139 13.16 28.95 -22.58
CA TYR A 139 13.23 28.87 -24.05
C TYR A 139 11.93 29.37 -24.67
#